data_AF-A1R145-F1
#
_entry.id   AF-A1R145-F1
#
_cell.length_a   1.000
_cell.length_b   1.000
_cell.length_c   1.000
_cell.angle_alpha   90.00
_cell.angle_beta   90.00
_cell.angle_gamma   90.00
#
_symmetry.space_group_name_H-M   'P 1'
#
loop_
_entity.id
_entity.type
_entity.pdbx_description
1 polymer ?
#
loop_
_entity_poly.entity_id
_entity_poly.type
_entity_poly.pdbx_seq_one_letter_code
_entity_poly.pdbx_strand_id
1 'polypeptide(L)'
;MTASTMNWTERDVQAAAKVLASASATGAPLPTLTDEEVVALDGAQHEQLVALPWLSAQDASKELMCAVALRGLLAKELVYPVIFEGEAEPSRLHATEEITGALTLRRSGSSVVSVERTVSTGKRWLYSYLHDDGVLLEEVDEGGLHGFTVITRDQLAQRLAEFVDPEKAAERDTDPTGYTEAQFEEHAATALADTLAASTVVAFNSDTNEFPTITVYTGPSGVHVLTPQVDGDSVSLELKETSAASLAGVLGGLAGLA
;
A
#
# COMPACT_ATOMS: atom_id res chain seq x y z
N MET A 1 -21.65 -7.88 -13.06
CA MET A 1 -20.97 -8.54 -11.93
C MET A 1 -21.52 -7.90 -10.66
N THR A 2 -22.21 -8.67 -9.81
CA THR A 2 -22.72 -8.16 -8.55
C THR A 2 -21.54 -8.03 -7.60
N ALA A 3 -21.15 -6.79 -7.27
CA ALA A 3 -20.20 -6.54 -6.19
C ALA A 3 -20.76 -7.21 -4.93
N SER A 4 -20.15 -8.32 -4.51
CA SER A 4 -20.51 -8.96 -3.25
C SER A 4 -20.17 -7.96 -2.16
N THR A 5 -21.18 -7.33 -1.56
CA THR A 5 -20.99 -6.41 -0.45
C THR A 5 -20.37 -7.20 0.69
N MET A 6 -19.14 -6.85 1.08
CA MET A 6 -18.42 -7.53 2.15
C MET A 6 -19.21 -7.34 3.44
N ASN A 7 -19.67 -8.44 4.05
CA ASN A 7 -20.44 -8.40 5.30
C ASN A 7 -19.48 -8.55 6.47
N TRP A 8 -19.21 -7.46 7.17
CA TRP A 8 -18.37 -7.45 8.36
C TRP A 8 -19.10 -8.08 9.55
N THR A 9 -18.45 -9.00 10.25
CA THR A 9 -18.96 -9.51 11.53
C THR A 9 -18.60 -8.57 12.68
N GLU A 10 -19.28 -8.69 13.82
CA GLU A 10 -18.94 -7.92 15.02
C GLU A 10 -17.47 -8.15 15.46
N ARG A 11 -16.98 -9.39 15.28
CA ARG A 11 -15.59 -9.75 15.57
C ARG A 11 -14.60 -8.99 14.70
N ASP A 12 -14.90 -8.85 13.40
CA ASP A 12 -14.03 -8.15 12.45
C ASP A 12 -13.90 -6.67 12.85
N VAL A 13 -15.03 -6.03 13.15
CA VAL A 13 -15.10 -4.64 13.59
C VAL A 13 -14.33 -4.44 14.91
N GLN A 14 -14.51 -5.33 15.89
CA GLN A 14 -13.80 -5.26 17.16
C GLN A 14 -12.30 -5.47 17.01
N ALA A 15 -11.88 -6.41 16.17
CA ALA A 15 -10.47 -6.66 15.89
C ALA A 15 -9.81 -5.47 15.18
N ALA A 16 -10.47 -4.90 14.18
CA ALA A 16 -10.01 -3.69 13.49
C ALA A 16 -9.87 -2.50 14.44
N ALA A 17 -10.86 -2.27 15.31
CA ALA A 17 -10.81 -1.21 16.31
C ALA A 17 -9.64 -1.41 17.30
N LYS A 18 -9.38 -2.63 17.77
CA LYS A 18 -8.23 -2.95 18.63
C LYS A 18 -6.90 -2.68 17.93
N VAL A 19 -6.78 -3.07 16.66
CA VAL A 19 -5.58 -2.82 15.85
C VAL A 19 -5.37 -1.32 15.65
N LEU A 20 -6.40 -0.55 15.27
CA LEU A 20 -6.29 0.92 15.16
C LEU A 20 -5.94 1.58 16.50
N ALA A 21 -6.48 1.10 17.61
CA ALA A 21 -6.14 1.63 18.94
C ALA A 21 -4.66 1.43 19.33
N SER A 22 -3.92 0.57 18.63
CA SER A 22 -2.47 0.41 18.79
C SER A 22 -1.63 1.43 18.01
N ALA A 23 -2.26 2.27 17.18
CA ALA A 23 -1.59 3.28 16.37
C ALA A 23 -0.64 4.13 17.21
N SER A 24 0.60 4.28 16.73
CA SER A 24 1.61 5.12 17.37
C SER A 24 2.46 5.84 16.33
N ALA A 25 3.13 6.92 16.73
CA ALA A 25 3.94 7.69 15.79
C ALA A 25 5.10 6.86 15.21
N THR A 26 5.71 6.01 16.04
CA THR A 26 6.78 5.09 15.63
C THR A 26 6.28 3.85 14.88
N GLY A 27 4.96 3.64 14.83
CA GLY A 27 4.34 2.47 14.25
C GLY A 27 4.27 1.29 15.23
N ALA A 28 3.12 0.64 15.29
CA ALA A 28 2.92 -0.63 15.98
C ALA A 28 2.97 -1.77 14.95
N PRO A 29 4.00 -2.64 14.98
CA PRO A 29 4.10 -3.74 14.03
C PRO A 29 3.04 -4.81 14.32
N LEU A 30 2.53 -5.42 13.26
CA LEU A 30 1.60 -6.55 13.29
C LEU A 30 2.28 -7.77 12.65
N PRO A 31 1.71 -8.99 12.77
CA PRO A 31 2.27 -10.19 12.17
C PRO A 31 2.49 -10.04 10.66
N THR A 32 3.69 -10.37 10.18
CA THR A 32 4.00 -10.48 8.75
C THR A 32 3.33 -11.71 8.16
N LEU A 33 2.77 -11.56 6.96
CA LEU A 33 2.14 -12.65 6.20
C LEU A 33 2.82 -12.80 4.84
N THR A 34 2.80 -14.00 4.28
CA THR A 34 3.20 -14.20 2.87
C THR A 34 2.05 -13.90 1.90
N ASP A 35 2.33 -13.74 0.60
CA ASP A 35 1.33 -13.58 -0.46
C ASP A 35 0.20 -14.63 -0.32
N GLU A 36 0.58 -15.91 -0.20
CA GLU A 36 -0.36 -17.01 -0.08
C GLU A 36 -1.13 -16.99 1.24
N GLU A 37 -0.54 -16.54 2.36
CA GLU A 37 -1.23 -16.39 3.63
C GLU A 37 -2.27 -15.26 3.55
N VAL A 38 -1.90 -14.10 2.98
CA VAL A 38 -2.82 -12.97 2.75
C VAL A 38 -4.01 -13.41 1.91
N VAL A 39 -3.75 -14.05 0.77
CA VAL A 39 -4.80 -14.52 -0.14
C VAL A 39 -5.67 -15.60 0.49
N ALA A 40 -5.08 -16.54 1.24
CA ALA A 40 -5.84 -17.61 1.86
C ALA A 40 -6.78 -17.09 2.96
N LEU A 41 -6.32 -16.12 3.75
CA LEU A 41 -7.07 -15.54 4.85
C LEU A 41 -8.13 -14.54 4.40
N ASP A 42 -7.81 -13.72 3.39
CA ASP A 42 -8.76 -12.77 2.82
C ASP A 42 -9.81 -13.48 1.92
N GLY A 43 -9.46 -14.65 1.39
CA GLY A 43 -10.32 -15.52 0.60
C GLY A 43 -9.78 -15.69 -0.82
N ALA A 44 -9.42 -16.92 -1.20
CA ALA A 44 -8.70 -17.20 -2.44
C ALA A 44 -9.40 -16.74 -3.74
N GLN A 45 -10.72 -16.55 -3.68
CA GLN A 45 -11.55 -16.08 -4.78
C GLN A 45 -11.68 -14.55 -4.85
N HIS A 46 -11.25 -13.82 -3.83
CA HIS A 46 -11.27 -12.36 -3.84
C HIS A 46 -10.08 -11.79 -4.61
N GLU A 47 -10.36 -10.78 -5.43
CA GLU A 47 -9.32 -9.97 -6.06
C GLU A 47 -8.55 -9.19 -4.99
N GLN A 48 -7.23 -9.26 -5.07
CA GLN A 48 -6.35 -8.53 -4.16
C GLN A 48 -6.06 -7.14 -4.73
N LEU A 49 -6.05 -6.13 -3.86
CA LEU A 49 -5.71 -4.75 -4.21
C LEU A 49 -4.20 -4.49 -4.16
N VAL A 50 -3.42 -5.49 -3.72
CA VAL A 50 -1.98 -5.40 -3.47
C VAL A 50 -1.20 -6.27 -4.44
N ALA A 51 0.06 -5.93 -4.62
CA ALA A 51 1.01 -6.76 -5.33
C ALA A 51 1.16 -8.11 -4.62
N LEU A 52 1.26 -9.17 -5.42
CA LEU A 52 1.51 -10.55 -4.97
C LEU A 52 2.69 -11.11 -5.79
N PRO A 53 3.88 -10.52 -5.67
CA PRO A 53 4.98 -10.76 -6.61
C PRO A 53 5.44 -12.21 -6.62
N TRP A 54 5.48 -12.87 -5.46
CA TRP A 54 5.91 -14.25 -5.37
C TRP A 54 4.83 -15.19 -5.89
N LEU A 55 3.59 -15.05 -5.41
CA LEU A 55 2.47 -15.92 -5.78
C LEU A 55 2.13 -15.82 -7.26
N SER A 56 2.20 -14.62 -7.84
CA SER A 56 1.94 -14.39 -9.27
C SER A 56 3.02 -14.95 -10.19
N ALA A 57 4.23 -15.17 -9.65
CA ALA A 57 5.35 -15.75 -10.38
C ALA A 57 5.36 -17.29 -10.35
N GLN A 58 4.48 -17.94 -9.59
CA GLN A 58 4.44 -19.39 -9.47
C GLN A 58 3.55 -20.04 -10.54
N ASP A 59 4.01 -21.16 -11.11
CA ASP A 59 3.20 -22.00 -12.01
C ASP A 59 2.25 -22.96 -11.26
N ALA A 60 2.35 -23.02 -9.92
CA ALA A 60 1.57 -23.93 -9.09
C ALA A 60 0.11 -23.45 -8.91
N SER A 61 -0.78 -24.36 -8.48
CA SER A 61 -2.16 -24.00 -8.15
C SER A 61 -2.20 -23.03 -6.96
N LYS A 62 -2.85 -21.88 -7.17
CA LYS A 62 -3.12 -20.87 -6.15
C LYS A 62 -3.80 -21.47 -4.92
N GLU A 63 -4.81 -22.32 -5.13
CA GLU A 63 -5.56 -22.99 -4.06
C GLU A 63 -4.66 -23.92 -3.24
N LEU A 64 -3.76 -24.67 -3.91
CA LEU A 64 -2.82 -25.55 -3.21
C LEU A 64 -1.84 -24.75 -2.35
N MET A 65 -1.27 -23.66 -2.88
CA MET A 65 -0.36 -22.80 -2.13
C MET A 65 -1.07 -22.17 -0.92
N CYS A 66 -2.29 -21.65 -1.10
CA CYS A 66 -3.12 -21.14 -0.01
C CYS A 66 -3.41 -22.20 1.05
N ALA A 67 -3.69 -23.45 0.65
CA ALA A 67 -3.95 -24.55 1.59
C ALA A 67 -2.69 -24.92 2.42
N VAL A 68 -1.52 -24.91 1.79
CA VAL A 68 -0.24 -25.13 2.50
C VAL A 68 0.04 -23.99 3.48
N ALA A 69 -0.21 -22.74 3.06
CA ALA A 69 -0.10 -21.55 3.90
C ALA A 69 -0.97 -21.64 5.16
N LEU A 70 -2.27 -21.93 4.98
CA LEU A 70 -3.22 -22.10 6.08
C LEU A 70 -2.80 -23.21 7.04
N ARG A 71 -2.26 -24.32 6.52
CA ARG A 71 -1.72 -25.39 7.36
C ARG A 71 -0.56 -24.89 8.23
N GLY A 72 0.32 -24.05 7.69
CA GLY A 72 1.39 -23.40 8.44
C GLY A 72 0.86 -22.48 9.53
N LEU A 73 -0.13 -21.65 9.22
CA LEU A 73 -0.77 -20.75 10.17
C LEU A 73 -1.51 -21.50 11.30
N LEU A 74 -2.20 -22.59 10.97
CA LEU A 74 -2.83 -23.49 11.95
C LEU A 74 -1.78 -24.09 12.90
N ALA A 75 -0.66 -24.57 12.37
CA ALA A 75 0.41 -25.16 13.18
C ALA A 75 1.09 -24.14 14.12
N LYS A 76 1.06 -22.84 13.76
CA LYS A 76 1.56 -21.72 14.56
C LYS A 76 0.50 -21.12 15.48
N GLU A 77 -0.72 -21.67 15.49
CA GLU A 77 -1.88 -21.16 16.24
C GLU A 77 -2.26 -19.70 15.86
N LEU A 78 -1.84 -19.25 14.69
CA LEU A 78 -2.24 -17.94 14.14
C LEU A 78 -3.62 -17.99 13.47
N VAL A 79 -4.05 -19.20 13.11
CA VAL A 79 -5.38 -19.53 12.65
C VAL A 79 -5.87 -20.71 13.48
N TYR A 80 -7.17 -20.75 13.76
CA TYR A 80 -7.79 -21.83 14.52
C TYR A 80 -9.20 -22.15 14.01
N PRO A 81 -9.60 -23.43 14.06
CA PRO A 81 -10.96 -23.84 13.76
C PRO A 81 -11.94 -23.32 14.81
N VAL A 82 -13.13 -22.91 14.37
CA VAL A 82 -14.21 -22.48 15.25
C VAL A 82 -15.41 -23.40 15.07
N ILE A 83 -15.93 -23.88 16.20
CA ILE A 83 -17.13 -24.69 16.29
C ILE A 83 -18.25 -23.78 16.83
N PHE A 84 -19.29 -23.56 16.04
CA PHE A 84 -20.43 -22.77 16.48
C PHE A 84 -21.42 -23.62 17.29
N GLU A 85 -22.26 -22.96 18.09
CA GLU A 85 -23.28 -23.64 18.89
C GLU A 85 -24.21 -24.45 17.97
N GLY A 86 -24.32 -25.75 18.24
CA GLY A 86 -25.11 -26.70 17.44
C GLY A 86 -24.33 -27.42 16.33
N GLU A 87 -23.04 -27.14 16.15
CA GLU A 87 -22.17 -27.84 15.20
C GLU A 87 -21.28 -28.87 15.91
N ALA A 88 -21.06 -30.02 15.28
CA ALA A 88 -20.19 -31.08 15.81
C ALA A 88 -18.74 -30.99 15.28
N GLU A 89 -18.55 -30.30 14.17
CA GLU A 89 -17.28 -30.12 13.47
C GLU A 89 -17.07 -28.63 13.17
N PRO A 90 -15.82 -28.14 13.09
CA PRO A 90 -15.56 -26.76 12.73
C PRO A 90 -16.09 -26.43 11.33
N SER A 91 -16.89 -25.37 11.22
CA SER A 91 -17.40 -24.90 9.93
C SER A 91 -16.56 -23.77 9.33
N ARG A 92 -15.71 -23.12 10.13
CA ARG A 92 -14.93 -21.92 9.72
C ARG A 92 -13.57 -21.87 10.42
N LEU A 93 -12.67 -21.09 9.84
CA LEU A 93 -11.39 -20.71 10.42
C LEU A 93 -11.45 -19.25 10.87
N HIS A 94 -10.91 -18.96 12.06
CA HIS A 94 -10.61 -17.60 12.50
C HIS A 94 -9.10 -17.42 12.59
N ALA A 95 -8.61 -16.20 12.37
CA ALA A 95 -7.23 -15.83 12.64
C ALA A 95 -7.09 -15.16 14.02
N THR A 96 -5.88 -14.82 14.47
CA THR A 96 -5.69 -13.96 15.65
C THR A 96 -6.38 -12.60 15.48
N GLU A 97 -6.57 -11.86 16.57
CA GLU A 97 -7.18 -10.52 16.51
C GLU A 97 -6.34 -9.55 15.66
N GLU A 98 -5.01 -9.62 15.74
CA GLU A 98 -4.11 -8.79 14.94
C GLU A 98 -4.27 -9.04 13.44
N ILE A 99 -4.28 -10.31 13.02
CA ILE A 99 -4.47 -10.67 11.61
C ILE A 99 -5.88 -10.32 11.13
N THR A 100 -6.89 -10.64 11.93
CA THR A 100 -8.30 -10.32 11.60
C THR A 100 -8.47 -8.81 11.44
N GLY A 101 -7.91 -8.02 12.37
CA GLY A 101 -7.98 -6.56 12.33
C GLY A 101 -7.24 -5.99 11.12
N ALA A 102 -6.01 -6.46 10.84
CA ALA A 102 -5.26 -6.03 9.66
C ALA A 102 -6.04 -6.27 8.36
N LEU A 103 -6.55 -7.49 8.14
CA LEU A 103 -7.30 -7.83 6.93
C LEU A 103 -8.62 -7.06 6.80
N THR A 104 -9.28 -6.79 7.93
CA THR A 104 -10.49 -5.96 7.97
C THR A 104 -10.17 -4.51 7.55
N LEU A 105 -9.09 -3.93 8.08
CA LEU A 105 -8.65 -2.57 7.77
C LEU A 105 -8.26 -2.41 6.29
N ARG A 106 -7.55 -3.40 5.70
CA ARG A 106 -7.21 -3.42 4.26
C ARG A 106 -8.41 -3.23 3.32
N ARG A 107 -9.59 -3.66 3.76
CA ARG A 107 -10.82 -3.68 2.96
C ARG A 107 -11.82 -2.57 3.35
N SER A 108 -11.57 -1.85 4.44
CA SER A 108 -12.47 -0.84 4.99
C SER A 108 -11.88 0.56 5.04
N GLY A 109 -10.67 0.76 4.49
CA GLY A 109 -10.05 2.08 4.35
C GLY A 109 -10.91 3.03 3.51
N SER A 110 -11.08 4.26 3.99
CA SER A 110 -11.79 5.35 3.29
C SER A 110 -11.00 5.89 2.10
N SER A 111 -9.67 5.79 2.18
CA SER A 111 -8.74 6.12 1.12
C SER A 111 -7.57 5.16 1.15
N VAL A 112 -7.01 4.88 -0.03
CA VAL A 112 -5.85 4.01 -0.20
C VAL A 112 -4.80 4.77 -0.99
N VAL A 113 -3.57 4.80 -0.48
CA VAL A 113 -2.39 5.25 -1.23
C VAL A 113 -1.52 4.05 -1.52
N SER A 114 -1.23 3.81 -2.80
CA SER A 114 -0.31 2.78 -3.28
C SER A 114 0.96 3.44 -3.80
N VAL A 115 2.10 2.95 -3.36
CA VAL A 115 3.42 3.33 -3.87
C VAL A 115 4.10 2.09 -4.43
N GLU A 116 4.45 2.08 -5.71
CA GLU A 116 5.38 1.11 -6.28
C GLU A 116 6.74 1.80 -6.46
N ARG A 117 7.75 1.36 -5.72
CA ARG A 117 9.13 1.85 -5.83
C ARG A 117 9.97 0.84 -6.58
N THR A 118 10.47 1.24 -7.74
CA THR A 118 11.39 0.46 -8.56
C THR A 118 12.82 0.97 -8.38
N VAL A 119 13.73 0.05 -8.07
CA VAL A 119 15.19 0.27 -8.02
C VAL A 119 15.88 -0.74 -8.93
N SER A 120 17.19 -0.59 -9.13
CA SER A 120 17.98 -1.50 -9.98
C SER A 120 17.98 -2.97 -9.50
N THR A 121 17.73 -3.20 -8.21
CA THR A 121 17.75 -4.54 -7.60
C THR A 121 16.38 -5.18 -7.45
N GLY A 122 15.29 -4.51 -7.83
CA GLY A 122 13.94 -5.04 -7.63
C GLY A 122 12.88 -3.98 -7.37
N LYS A 123 11.74 -4.44 -6.88
CA LYS A 123 10.58 -3.59 -6.54
C LYS A 123 10.19 -3.75 -5.07
N ARG A 124 9.61 -2.69 -4.51
CA ARG A 124 8.94 -2.70 -3.21
C ARG A 124 7.64 -1.93 -3.34
N TRP A 125 6.63 -2.34 -2.59
CA TRP A 125 5.34 -1.68 -2.56
C TRP A 125 5.02 -1.20 -1.14
N LEU A 126 4.32 -0.08 -1.05
CA LEU A 126 3.72 0.40 0.18
C LEU A 126 2.27 0.76 -0.08
N TYR A 127 1.37 0.12 0.65
CA TYR A 127 -0.06 0.44 0.66
C TYR A 127 -0.40 1.08 2.00
N SER A 128 -1.15 2.19 1.95
CA SER A 128 -1.61 2.91 3.13
C SER A 128 -3.13 2.97 3.11
N TYR A 129 -3.79 2.38 4.10
CA TYR A 129 -5.24 2.36 4.23
C TYR A 129 -5.66 3.34 5.34
N LEU A 130 -6.35 4.40 4.95
CA LEU A 130 -6.71 5.49 5.86
C LEU A 130 -8.04 5.21 6.57
N HIS A 131 -8.00 5.37 7.89
CA HIS A 131 -9.15 5.32 8.77
C HIS A 131 -9.19 6.59 9.62
N ASP A 132 -10.33 6.83 10.29
CA ASP A 132 -10.51 8.04 11.10
C ASP A 132 -9.46 8.15 12.23
N ASP A 133 -9.18 7.03 12.90
CA ASP A 133 -8.34 6.97 14.09
C ASP A 133 -6.87 6.55 13.81
N GLY A 134 -6.50 6.29 12.56
CA GLY A 134 -5.15 5.82 12.23
C GLY A 134 -5.00 5.34 10.79
N VAL A 135 -3.82 4.80 10.48
CA VAL A 135 -3.51 4.29 9.15
C VAL A 135 -2.86 2.92 9.28
N LEU A 136 -3.38 1.94 8.54
CA LEU A 136 -2.69 0.67 8.34
C LEU A 136 -1.72 0.83 7.16
N LEU A 137 -0.45 0.55 7.40
CA LEU A 137 0.56 0.39 6.36
C LEU A 137 0.76 -1.10 6.08
N GLU A 138 0.86 -1.43 4.80
CA GLU A 138 1.22 -2.76 4.28
C GLU A 138 2.39 -2.58 3.32
N GLU A 139 3.57 -2.99 3.74
CA GLU A 139 4.76 -3.01 2.92
C GLU A 139 4.94 -4.40 2.30
N VAL A 140 5.16 -4.47 1.00
CA VAL A 140 5.37 -5.73 0.27
C VAL A 140 6.76 -5.74 -0.35
N ASP A 141 7.53 -6.79 -0.10
CA ASP A 141 8.80 -7.03 -0.78
C ASP A 141 8.65 -7.95 -1.99
N GLU A 142 9.70 -8.05 -2.80
CA GLU A 142 9.71 -8.91 -3.99
C GLU A 142 9.62 -10.42 -3.67
N GLY A 143 9.89 -10.79 -2.41
CA GLY A 143 9.72 -12.16 -1.90
C GLY A 143 8.28 -12.51 -1.54
N GLY A 144 7.35 -11.56 -1.65
CA GLY A 144 5.96 -11.75 -1.29
C GLY A 144 5.71 -11.73 0.22
N LEU A 145 6.53 -11.01 0.98
CA LEU A 145 6.30 -10.76 2.41
C LEU A 145 5.54 -9.44 2.61
N HIS A 146 4.41 -9.52 3.30
CA HIS A 146 3.55 -8.41 3.68
C HIS A 146 3.82 -8.02 5.14
N GLY A 147 4.57 -6.93 5.33
CA GLY A 147 4.79 -6.32 6.63
C GLY A 147 3.67 -5.33 6.96
N PHE A 148 2.98 -5.54 8.07
CA PHE A 148 1.89 -4.66 8.51
C PHE A 148 2.33 -3.79 9.68
N THR A 149 2.00 -2.51 9.64
CA THR A 149 2.26 -1.55 10.74
C THR A 149 1.12 -0.56 10.88
N VAL A 150 0.71 -0.23 12.10
CA VAL A 150 -0.30 0.79 12.35
C VAL A 150 0.36 2.07 12.86
N ILE A 151 0.11 3.18 12.17
CA ILE A 151 0.62 4.50 12.55
C ILE A 151 -0.52 5.46 12.89
N THR A 152 -0.21 6.54 13.61
CA THR A 152 -1.12 7.66 13.72
C THR A 152 -1.23 8.41 12.38
N ARG A 153 -2.39 8.99 12.10
CA ARG A 153 -2.70 9.59 10.80
C ARG A 153 -1.77 10.75 10.42
N ASP A 154 -1.32 11.53 11.40
CA ASP A 154 -0.38 12.64 11.21
C ASP A 154 1.01 12.20 10.71
N GLN A 155 1.36 10.91 10.85
CA GLN A 155 2.65 10.39 10.39
C GLN A 155 2.65 9.92 8.94
N LEU A 156 1.49 9.76 8.31
CA LEU A 156 1.40 9.13 6.99
C LEU A 156 2.22 9.88 5.92
N ALA A 157 2.10 11.21 5.85
CA ALA A 157 2.86 12.02 4.89
C ALA A 157 4.37 11.80 5.01
N GLN A 158 4.88 11.76 6.26
CA GLN A 158 6.28 11.49 6.52
C GLN A 158 6.68 10.06 6.13
N ARG A 159 5.85 9.06 6.44
CA ARG A 159 6.13 7.66 6.09
C ARG A 159 6.17 7.42 4.58
N LEU A 160 5.28 8.06 3.83
CA LEU A 160 5.31 8.02 2.37
C LEU A 160 6.60 8.65 1.84
N ALA A 161 7.01 9.82 2.38
CA ALA A 161 8.24 10.49 1.99
C ALA A 161 9.49 9.64 2.29
N GLU A 162 9.57 9.04 3.47
CA GLU A 162 10.67 8.14 3.86
C GLU A 162 10.74 6.89 2.99
N PHE A 163 9.61 6.41 2.47
CA PHE A 163 9.59 5.25 1.57
C PHE A 163 10.12 5.59 0.17
N VAL A 164 9.76 6.76 -0.39
CA VAL A 164 10.20 7.16 -1.75
C VAL A 164 11.61 7.77 -1.76
N ASP A 165 12.01 8.43 -0.67
CA ASP A 165 13.31 9.08 -0.48
C ASP A 165 13.99 8.63 0.83
N PRO A 166 14.44 7.36 0.92
CA PRO A 166 15.05 6.83 2.13
C PRO A 166 16.39 7.48 2.47
N GLU A 167 17.10 8.00 1.47
CA GLU A 167 18.41 8.67 1.64
C GLU A 167 18.27 10.16 1.96
N LYS A 168 17.04 10.69 1.97
CA LYS A 168 16.72 12.09 2.29
C LYS A 168 17.42 13.09 1.36
N ALA A 169 17.44 12.78 0.06
CA ALA A 169 18.03 13.62 -0.98
C ALA A 169 17.14 14.83 -1.37
N ALA A 170 15.89 14.91 -0.90
CA ALA A 170 14.99 16.03 -1.16
C ALA A 170 15.43 17.33 -0.44
N GLU A 171 16.30 18.13 -1.06
CA GLU A 171 16.92 19.30 -0.41
C GLU A 171 16.23 20.64 -0.69
N ARG A 172 15.69 20.85 -1.90
CA ARG A 172 15.25 22.18 -2.35
C ARG A 172 14.06 22.12 -3.28
N ASP A 173 13.33 23.23 -3.35
CA ASP A 173 12.24 23.43 -4.30
C ASP A 173 12.69 24.23 -5.52
N THR A 174 12.27 23.79 -6.71
CA THR A 174 12.34 24.58 -7.94
C THR A 174 10.95 25.04 -8.38
N ASP A 175 10.89 25.99 -9.30
CA ASP A 175 9.65 26.26 -10.04
C ASP A 175 9.31 25.04 -10.92
N PRO A 176 8.01 24.67 -11.04
CA PRO A 176 7.60 23.58 -11.92
C PRO A 176 7.84 23.96 -13.38
N THR A 177 8.37 23.01 -14.15
CA THR A 177 8.52 23.16 -15.60
C THR A 177 7.55 22.23 -16.31
N GLY A 178 6.74 22.78 -17.22
CA GLY A 178 5.75 22.03 -18.00
C GLY A 178 6.33 21.49 -19.31
N TYR A 179 5.91 20.28 -19.67
CA TYR A 179 6.33 19.55 -20.87
C TYR A 179 5.11 18.91 -21.55
N THR A 180 5.16 18.78 -22.87
CA THR A 180 4.41 17.70 -23.55
C THR A 180 5.10 16.36 -23.30
N GLU A 181 4.41 15.24 -23.56
CA GLU A 181 4.99 13.90 -23.42
C GLU A 181 6.29 13.75 -24.22
N ALA A 182 6.30 14.13 -25.50
CA ALA A 182 7.49 14.07 -26.35
C ALA A 182 8.64 14.96 -25.84
N GLN A 183 8.34 16.16 -25.33
CA GLN A 183 9.36 17.04 -24.75
C GLN A 183 9.95 16.45 -23.46
N PHE A 184 9.11 15.81 -22.65
CA PHE A 184 9.55 15.16 -21.42
C PHE A 184 10.46 13.97 -21.74
N GLU A 185 10.12 13.12 -22.71
CA GLU A 185 10.97 11.98 -23.10
C GLU A 185 12.37 12.42 -23.52
N GLU A 186 12.48 13.49 -24.32
CA GLU A 186 13.78 14.06 -24.71
C GLU A 186 14.54 14.64 -23.50
N HIS A 187 13.84 15.31 -22.58
CA HIS A 187 14.45 15.97 -21.42
C HIS A 187 14.86 15.00 -20.31
N ALA A 188 14.04 13.99 -20.04
CA ALA A 188 14.17 13.04 -18.94
C ALA A 188 15.51 12.29 -18.99
N ALA A 189 15.97 11.93 -20.19
CA ALA A 189 17.25 11.25 -20.38
C ALA A 189 18.46 12.03 -19.82
N THR A 190 18.37 13.37 -19.75
CA THR A 190 19.41 14.23 -19.18
C THR A 190 19.08 14.65 -17.75
N ALA A 191 17.85 15.09 -17.50
CA ALA A 191 17.43 15.63 -16.21
C ALA A 191 17.35 14.58 -15.10
N LEU A 192 17.04 13.33 -15.46
CA LEU A 192 16.83 12.22 -14.53
C LEU A 192 17.94 11.16 -14.67
N ALA A 193 19.08 11.50 -15.28
CA ALA A 193 20.13 10.57 -15.66
C ALA A 193 20.78 9.81 -14.47
N ASP A 194 20.77 10.41 -13.28
CA ASP A 194 21.31 9.83 -12.04
C ASP A 194 20.23 9.25 -11.11
N THR A 195 19.01 9.09 -11.61
CA THR A 195 17.92 8.45 -10.86
C THR A 195 18.32 7.04 -10.43
N LEU A 196 18.19 6.78 -9.13
CA LEU A 196 18.41 5.44 -8.55
C LEU A 196 17.11 4.71 -8.25
N ALA A 197 16.01 5.46 -8.05
CA ALA A 197 14.69 4.93 -7.80
C ALA A 197 13.61 5.74 -8.51
N ALA A 198 12.62 5.06 -9.08
CA ALA A 198 11.38 5.68 -9.55
C ALA A 198 10.21 5.11 -8.74
N SER A 199 9.41 5.98 -8.13
CA SER A 199 8.25 5.60 -7.32
C SER A 199 6.97 6.12 -7.94
N THR A 200 6.07 5.24 -8.35
CA THR A 200 4.73 5.64 -8.81
C THR A 200 3.81 5.66 -7.60
N VAL A 201 3.18 6.80 -7.33
CA VAL A 201 2.25 6.99 -6.22
C VAL A 201 0.86 7.21 -6.80
N VAL A 202 -0.09 6.37 -6.41
CA VAL A 202 -1.50 6.47 -6.79
C VAL A 202 -2.32 6.55 -5.52
N ALA A 203 -3.18 7.56 -5.41
CA ALA A 203 -4.17 7.62 -4.35
C ALA A 203 -5.57 7.32 -4.91
N PHE A 204 -6.39 6.69 -4.09
CA PHE A 204 -7.80 6.44 -4.35
C PHE A 204 -8.61 6.91 -3.14
N ASN A 205 -9.71 7.60 -3.40
CA ASN A 205 -10.68 7.99 -2.39
C ASN A 205 -12.07 7.50 -2.82
N SER A 206 -12.78 6.84 -1.91
CA SER A 206 -14.09 6.23 -2.19
C SER A 206 -15.16 7.24 -2.62
N ASP A 207 -15.01 8.50 -2.22
CA ASP A 207 -16.02 9.54 -2.39
C ASP A 207 -15.85 10.32 -3.69
N THR A 208 -14.60 10.54 -4.14
CA THR A 208 -14.31 11.35 -5.33
C THR A 208 -14.24 10.52 -6.61
N ASN A 209 -13.94 9.21 -6.51
CA ASN A 209 -13.66 8.35 -7.65
C ASN A 209 -12.55 8.91 -8.58
N GLU A 210 -11.65 9.71 -8.00
CA GLU A 210 -10.46 10.24 -8.64
C GLU A 210 -9.24 9.37 -8.28
N PHE A 211 -8.29 9.31 -9.21
CA PHE A 211 -7.06 8.52 -9.06
C PHE A 211 -5.82 9.40 -9.30
N PRO A 212 -5.58 10.44 -8.47
CA PRO A 212 -4.43 11.30 -8.67
C PRO A 212 -3.16 10.46 -8.57
N THR A 213 -2.28 10.66 -9.55
CA THR A 213 -1.06 9.88 -9.75
C THR A 213 0.11 10.83 -9.90
N ILE A 214 1.23 10.52 -9.23
CA ILE A 214 2.51 11.20 -9.44
C ILE A 214 3.62 10.17 -9.60
N THR A 215 4.74 10.59 -10.18
CA THR A 215 5.98 9.81 -10.17
C THR A 215 7.06 10.58 -9.44
N VAL A 216 7.72 9.93 -8.48
CA VAL A 216 8.84 10.49 -7.72
C VAL A 216 10.13 9.83 -8.19
N TYR A 217 11.05 10.61 -8.74
CA TYR A 217 12.39 10.17 -9.14
C TYR A 217 13.40 10.61 -8.08
N THR A 218 14.08 9.64 -7.48
CA THR A 218 15.06 9.87 -6.40
C THR A 218 16.45 9.51 -6.90
N GLY A 219 17.40 10.43 -6.79
CA GLY A 219 18.81 10.23 -7.12
C GLY A 219 19.73 11.07 -6.24
N PRO A 220 21.07 10.93 -6.37
CA PRO A 220 22.03 11.68 -5.58
C PRO A 220 21.97 13.20 -5.78
N SER A 221 21.51 13.66 -6.95
CA SER A 221 21.35 15.09 -7.26
C SER A 221 20.09 15.72 -6.65
N GLY A 222 19.14 14.92 -6.18
CA GLY A 222 17.91 15.40 -5.59
C GLY A 222 16.70 14.51 -5.85
N VAL A 223 15.52 15.01 -5.47
CA VAL A 223 14.22 14.36 -5.69
C VAL A 223 13.36 15.20 -6.60
N HIS A 224 12.90 14.59 -7.69
CA HIS A 224 12.01 15.21 -8.66
C HIS A 224 10.62 14.57 -8.61
N VAL A 225 9.58 15.40 -8.60
CA VAL A 225 8.19 14.96 -8.70
C VAL A 225 7.66 15.33 -10.08
N LEU A 226 7.18 14.32 -10.80
CA LEU A 226 6.46 14.44 -12.05
C LEU A 226 4.95 14.34 -11.78
N THR A 227 4.22 15.39 -12.15
CA THR A 227 2.77 15.46 -11.98
C THR A 227 2.10 15.55 -13.36
N PRO A 228 1.21 14.61 -13.73
CA PRO A 228 0.39 14.75 -14.92
C PRO A 228 -0.70 15.81 -14.69
N GLN A 229 -0.88 16.67 -15.68
CA GLN A 229 -1.93 17.67 -15.75
C GLN A 229 -2.85 17.31 -16.91
N VAL A 230 -4.15 17.19 -16.64
CA VAL A 230 -5.16 16.85 -17.65
C VAL A 230 -6.03 18.08 -17.89
N ASP A 231 -6.01 18.61 -19.11
CA ASP A 231 -6.89 19.69 -19.56
C ASP A 231 -7.66 19.24 -20.80
N GLY A 232 -8.93 18.88 -20.60
CA GLY A 232 -9.78 18.27 -21.62
C GLY A 232 -9.20 16.95 -22.13
N ASP A 233 -8.91 16.89 -23.43
CA ASP A 233 -8.29 15.73 -24.10
C ASP A 233 -6.75 15.80 -24.13
N SER A 234 -6.15 16.86 -23.55
CA SER A 234 -4.71 17.06 -23.56
C SER A 234 -4.09 16.71 -22.21
N VAL A 235 -2.94 16.03 -22.25
CA VAL A 235 -2.13 15.70 -21.08
C VAL A 235 -0.80 16.42 -21.22
N SER A 236 -0.44 17.21 -20.20
CA SER A 236 0.91 17.76 -20.02
C SER A 236 1.53 17.22 -18.75
N LEU A 237 2.85 17.31 -18.64
CA LEU A 237 3.61 16.82 -17.51
C LEU A 237 4.34 18.00 -16.85
N GLU A 238 4.27 18.09 -15.53
CA GLU A 238 5.05 19.06 -14.76
C GLU A 238 6.13 18.35 -13.96
N LEU A 239 7.39 18.74 -14.17
CA LEU A 239 8.52 18.26 -13.39
C LEU A 239 9.00 19.36 -12.45
N LYS A 240 9.21 19.01 -11.19
CA LYS A 240 9.71 19.91 -10.15
C LYS A 240 10.67 19.17 -9.23
N GLU A 241 11.80 19.79 -8.88
CA GLU A 241 12.63 19.34 -7.76
C GLU A 241 11.96 19.78 -6.44
N THR A 242 11.93 18.89 -5.45
CA THR A 242 11.18 19.12 -4.20
C THR A 242 12.07 19.00 -2.97
N SER A 243 11.85 19.89 -1.99
CA SER A 243 12.39 19.73 -0.64
C SER A 243 11.63 18.65 0.13
N ALA A 244 12.20 18.12 1.21
CA ALA A 244 11.54 17.13 2.06
C ALA A 244 10.16 17.60 2.58
N ALA A 245 10.04 18.88 2.92
CA ALA A 245 8.76 19.46 3.37
C ALA A 245 7.72 19.49 2.24
N SER A 246 8.13 19.92 1.04
CA SER A 246 7.24 19.95 -0.13
C SER A 246 6.86 18.55 -0.60
N LEU A 247 7.79 17.59 -0.57
CA LEU A 247 7.53 16.19 -0.90
C LEU A 247 6.49 15.60 0.06
N ALA A 248 6.68 15.77 1.37
CA ALA A 248 5.70 15.32 2.37
C ALA A 248 4.35 16.03 2.19
N GLY A 249 4.34 17.33 1.85
CA GLY A 249 3.12 18.09 1.55
C GLY A 249 2.35 17.54 0.34
N VAL A 250 3.05 17.23 -0.76
CA VAL A 250 2.44 16.63 -1.96
C VAL A 250 1.87 15.25 -1.64
N LEU A 251 2.64 14.38 -0.97
CA LEU A 251 2.21 13.02 -0.62
C LEU A 251 1.05 13.04 0.39
N GLY A 252 1.07 13.96 1.36
CA GLY A 252 -0.04 14.16 2.29
C GLY A 252 -1.31 14.67 1.59
N GLY A 253 -1.16 15.59 0.63
CA GLY A 253 -2.27 16.08 -0.19
C GLY A 253 -2.93 14.97 -1.01
N LEU A 254 -2.13 14.10 -1.63
CA LEU A 254 -2.65 12.91 -2.34
C LEU A 254 -3.40 11.96 -1.40
N ALA A 255 -2.93 11.79 -0.18
CA ALA A 255 -3.57 10.98 0.84
C ALA A 255 -4.83 11.62 1.46
N GLY A 256 -5.24 12.83 1.05
CA GLY A 256 -6.37 13.53 1.65
C GLY A 256 -6.10 14.01 3.09
N LEU A 257 -4.84 14.27 3.43
CA LEU A 257 -4.43 14.92 4.67
C LEU A 257 -4.32 16.43 4.42
N ALA A 258 -5.46 17.12 4.37
CA ALA A 258 -5.55 18.58 4.31
C ALA A 258 -5.96 19.17 5.66
#